data_AF-A0A935RM91-F1
#
_entry.id   AF-A0A935RM91-F1
#
_cell.length_a   1.000
_cell.length_b   1.000
_cell.length_c   1.000
_cell.angle_alpha   90.00
_cell.angle_beta   90.00
_cell.angle_gamma   90.00
#
_symmetry.space_group_name_H-M   'P 1'
#
loop_
_entity.id
_entity.type
_entity.pdbx_description
1 polymer ?
#
loop_
_entity_poly.entity_id
_entity_poly.type
_entity_poly.pdbx_seq_one_letter_code
_entity_poly.pdbx_strand_id
1 'polypeptide(L)'
;MIDKIGGFDPKFHMFGEDGEWCVRINRMGWKLLFEPNAEVIHLGGQSSIQRWGENTLLKEEEAFFDFLTDVLTPFKVTTNTLARLFILSLHFAKSKISGSKYAEVQKKLIIIHSTRIKRLVSRLLSK
;
A
#
# COMPACT_ATOMS: atom_id res chain seq x y z
N MET A 1 11.45 6.50 23.84
CA MET A 1 10.95 5.52 22.83
C MET A 1 11.37 5.95 21.43
N ILE A 2 10.94 7.13 20.97
CA ILE A 2 11.29 7.68 19.65
C ILE A 2 12.80 7.73 19.42
N ASP A 3 13.61 8.17 20.40
CA ASP A 3 15.07 8.22 20.27
C ASP A 3 15.72 6.85 19.98
N LYS A 4 15.06 5.75 20.36
CA LYS A 4 15.53 4.38 20.12
C LYS A 4 15.01 3.81 18.81
N ILE A 5 13.76 4.11 18.45
CA ILE A 5 13.07 3.53 17.28
C ILE A 5 13.37 4.34 16.01
N GLY A 6 13.64 5.64 16.16
CA GLY A 6 13.64 6.62 15.09
C GLY A 6 12.23 7.10 14.75
N GLY A 7 12.15 8.23 14.04
CA GLY A 7 10.90 8.74 13.47
C GLY A 7 10.44 7.92 12.25
N PHE A 8 9.53 8.49 11.46
CA PHE A 8 9.07 7.88 10.21
C PHE A 8 10.20 7.79 9.18
N ASP A 9 10.19 6.71 8.39
CA ASP A 9 11.14 6.54 7.29
C ASP A 9 10.80 7.55 6.17
N PRO A 10 11.75 8.44 5.77
CA PRO A 10 11.52 9.47 4.76
C PRO A 10 11.09 8.94 3.39
N LYS A 11 11.23 7.65 3.11
CA LYS A 11 10.70 7.05 1.88
C LYS A 11 9.16 7.10 1.81
N PHE A 12 8.48 7.17 2.95
CA PHE A 12 7.03 7.33 3.02
C PHE A 12 6.69 8.79 3.31
N HIS A 13 6.19 9.49 2.29
CA HIS A 13 5.67 10.85 2.45
C HIS A 13 4.23 10.87 2.99
N MET A 14 3.43 9.85 2.65
CA MET A 14 2.07 9.58 3.12
C MET A 14 1.69 8.17 2.68
N PHE A 15 0.88 7.51 3.52
CA PHE A 15 0.45 6.12 3.42
C PHE A 15 1.59 5.13 3.75
N GLY A 16 1.33 4.18 4.65
CA GLY A 16 2.27 3.11 5.00
C GLY A 16 3.39 3.51 5.98
N GLU A 17 3.59 4.80 6.26
CA GLU A 17 4.57 5.29 7.25
C GLU A 17 4.25 4.81 8.65
N ASP A 18 2.96 4.79 8.99
CA ASP A 18 2.44 4.38 10.29
C ASP A 18 2.54 2.85 10.46
N GLY A 19 2.17 2.10 9.43
CA GLY A 19 2.29 0.65 9.38
C GLY A 19 3.75 0.19 9.47
N GLU A 20 4.65 0.83 8.72
CA GLU A 20 6.09 0.55 8.82
C GLU A 20 6.62 0.83 10.22
N TRP A 21 6.26 1.98 10.79
CA TRP A 21 6.70 2.35 12.13
C TRP A 21 6.17 1.38 13.19
N CYS A 22 4.90 0.96 13.08
CA CYS A 22 4.32 -0.07 13.95
C CYS A 22 5.10 -1.39 13.89
N VAL A 23 5.54 -1.81 12.70
CA VAL A 23 6.38 -3.00 12.55
C VAL A 23 7.74 -2.83 13.24
N ARG A 24 8.39 -1.66 13.11
CA ARG A 24 9.64 -1.37 13.85
C ARG A 24 9.44 -1.36 15.37
N ILE A 25 8.37 -0.72 15.84
CA ILE A 25 7.98 -0.69 17.26
C ILE A 25 7.85 -2.13 17.79
N ASN A 26 7.08 -2.97 17.09
CA ASN A 26 6.85 -4.35 17.47
C ASN A 26 8.16 -5.18 17.48
N ARG A 27 9.01 -5.03 16.46
CA ARG A 27 10.32 -5.72 16.38
C ARG A 27 11.28 -5.34 17.51
N MET A 28 11.13 -4.17 18.12
CA MET A 28 11.90 -3.75 19.30
C MET A 28 11.29 -4.22 20.64
N GLY A 29 10.28 -5.10 20.60
CA GLY A 29 9.67 -5.68 21.80
C GLY A 29 8.61 -4.81 22.47
N TRP A 30 8.24 -3.68 21.86
CA TRP A 30 7.14 -2.85 22.35
C TRP A 30 5.79 -3.45 21.95
N LYS A 31 4.78 -3.21 22.80
CA LYS A 31 3.41 -3.64 22.55
C LYS A 31 2.65 -2.56 21.77
N LEU A 32 1.89 -2.98 20.77
CA LEU A 32 0.88 -2.14 20.11
C LEU A 32 -0.46 -2.45 20.79
N LEU A 33 -1.10 -1.44 21.37
CA LEU A 33 -2.33 -1.59 22.14
C LEU A 33 -3.46 -0.79 21.49
N PHE A 34 -4.67 -1.34 21.56
CA PHE A 34 -5.90 -0.65 21.21
C PHE A 34 -6.60 -0.21 22.50
N GLU A 35 -6.88 1.08 22.63
CA GLU A 35 -7.60 1.66 23.78
C GLU A 35 -9.05 1.94 23.36
N PRO A 36 -10.02 1.08 23.75
CA PRO A 36 -11.40 1.22 23.30
C PRO A 36 -12.10 2.47 23.83
N ASN A 37 -11.62 3.07 24.93
CA ASN A 37 -12.22 4.31 25.47
C ASN A 37 -11.67 5.58 24.81
N ALA A 38 -10.61 5.48 24.00
CA ALA A 38 -10.05 6.61 23.27
C ALA A 38 -10.73 6.72 21.90
N GLU A 39 -11.61 7.69 21.76
CA GLU A 39 -12.37 7.91 20.53
C GLU A 39 -11.85 9.11 19.73
N VAL A 40 -11.70 8.93 18.42
CA VAL A 40 -11.32 9.99 17.47
C VAL A 40 -12.14 9.84 16.20
N ILE A 41 -12.71 10.94 15.71
CA ILE A 41 -13.48 10.95 14.46
C ILE A 41 -12.52 11.16 13.28
N HIS A 42 -12.46 10.19 12.36
CA HIS A 42 -11.71 10.31 11.11
C HIS A 42 -12.66 10.60 9.95
N LEU A 43 -12.55 11.80 9.38
CA LEU A 43 -13.26 12.16 8.14
C LEU A 43 -12.53 11.58 6.93
N GLY A 44 -12.86 10.33 6.60
CA GLY A 44 -12.17 9.52 5.59
C GLY A 44 -11.99 10.25 4.25
N GLY A 45 -10.75 10.25 3.76
CA GLY A 45 -10.39 10.72 2.42
C GLY A 45 -10.40 12.23 2.21
N GLN A 46 -10.80 13.06 3.19
CA GLN A 46 -10.89 14.52 3.00
C GLN A 46 -9.55 15.14 2.61
N SER A 47 -8.49 14.83 3.35
CA SER A 47 -7.15 15.36 3.09
C SER A 47 -6.54 14.83 1.79
N SER A 48 -6.74 13.55 1.49
CA SER A 48 -6.14 12.93 0.30
C SER A 48 -6.84 13.37 -0.99
N ILE A 49 -8.17 13.50 -0.98
CA ILE A 49 -8.93 14.05 -2.11
C ILE A 49 -8.49 15.49 -2.41
N GLN A 50 -8.35 16.33 -1.38
CA GLN A 50 -7.91 17.71 -1.56
C GLN A 50 -6.48 17.79 -2.12
N ARG A 51 -5.60 16.87 -1.72
CA ARG A 51 -4.18 16.92 -2.07
C ARG A 51 -3.84 16.25 -3.41
N TRP A 52 -4.45 15.11 -3.71
CA TRP A 52 -4.09 14.28 -4.87
C TRP A 52 -5.26 13.93 -5.78
N GLY A 53 -6.51 14.19 -5.36
CA GLY A 53 -7.70 13.93 -6.16
C GLY A 53 -7.76 12.49 -6.67
N GLU A 54 -7.81 12.33 -7.99
CA GLU A 54 -7.88 11.01 -8.63
C GLU A 54 -6.58 10.19 -8.52
N ASN A 55 -5.46 10.84 -8.18
CA ASN A 55 -4.17 10.18 -8.00
C ASN A 55 -3.97 9.62 -6.58
N THR A 56 -4.89 9.86 -5.64
CA THR A 56 -4.82 9.31 -4.27
C THR A 56 -4.57 7.81 -4.27
N LEU A 57 -5.35 7.06 -5.06
CA LEU A 57 -5.22 5.61 -5.17
C LEU A 57 -3.85 5.19 -5.72
N LEU A 58 -3.27 5.95 -6.65
CA LEU A 58 -1.93 5.66 -7.17
C LEU A 58 -0.88 5.85 -6.07
N LYS A 59 -1.02 6.90 -5.24
CA LYS A 59 -0.10 7.18 -4.13
C LYS A 59 -0.20 6.15 -3.02
N GLU A 60 -1.42 5.76 -2.64
CA GLU A 60 -1.65 4.66 -1.70
C GLU A 60 -1.00 3.36 -2.20
N GLU A 61 -1.17 3.02 -3.49
CA GLU A 61 -0.63 1.80 -4.08
C GLU A 61 0.89 1.81 -4.28
N GLU A 62 1.48 2.98 -4.48
CA GLU A 62 2.93 3.16 -4.49
C GLU A 62 3.50 2.84 -3.11
N ALA A 63 3.02 3.55 -2.09
CA ALA A 63 3.54 3.44 -0.73
C ALA A 63 3.24 2.08 -0.09
N PHE A 64 2.06 1.52 -0.32
CA PHE A 64 1.71 0.20 0.23
C PHE A 64 2.59 -0.91 -0.38
N PHE A 65 2.94 -0.81 -1.67
CA PHE A 65 3.86 -1.77 -2.27
C PHE A 65 5.25 -1.69 -1.62
N ASP A 66 5.76 -0.48 -1.40
CA ASP A 66 7.06 -0.28 -0.76
C ASP A 66 7.05 -0.83 0.67
N PHE A 67 6.01 -0.53 1.45
CA PHE A 67 5.79 -1.11 2.78
C PHE A 67 5.81 -2.64 2.76
N LEU A 68 5.06 -3.27 1.85
CA LEU A 68 5.03 -4.73 1.73
C LEU A 68 6.41 -5.30 1.40
N THR A 69 7.19 -4.62 0.55
CA THR A 69 8.55 -5.05 0.22
C THR A 69 9.52 -4.96 1.38
N ASP A 70 9.31 -4.04 2.32
CA ASP A 70 10.14 -3.92 3.54
C ASP A 70 9.83 -4.99 4.58
N VAL A 71 8.55 -5.39 4.68
CA VAL A 71 8.08 -6.19 5.82
C VAL A 71 7.85 -7.66 5.48
N LEU A 72 7.60 -8.00 4.22
CA LEU A 72 7.28 -9.36 3.79
C LEU A 72 8.42 -10.02 3.01
N THR A 73 8.38 -11.35 2.94
CA THR A 73 9.31 -12.12 2.11
C THR A 73 9.02 -11.92 0.63
N PRO A 74 10.02 -12.09 -0.27
CA PRO A 74 9.81 -11.94 -1.71
C PRO A 74 8.67 -12.80 -2.28
N PHE A 75 8.50 -14.02 -1.75
CA PHE A 75 7.38 -14.88 -2.11
C PHE A 75 6.03 -14.25 -1.77
N LYS A 76 5.87 -13.74 -0.53
CA LYS A 76 4.62 -13.10 -0.08
C LYS A 76 4.32 -11.81 -0.85
N VAL A 77 5.33 -11.01 -1.16
CA VAL A 77 5.15 -9.81 -2.01
C VAL A 77 4.68 -10.21 -3.41
N THR A 78 5.26 -11.27 -3.98
CA THR A 78 4.92 -11.77 -5.33
C THR A 78 3.48 -12.26 -5.38
N THR A 79 3.08 -13.12 -4.44
CA THR A 79 1.71 -13.64 -4.37
C THR A 79 0.70 -12.51 -4.12
N ASN A 80 1.02 -11.56 -3.24
CA ASN A 80 0.18 -10.38 -3.02
C ASN A 80 0.03 -9.53 -4.29
N THR A 81 1.12 -9.33 -5.05
CA THR A 81 1.08 -8.58 -6.32
C THR A 81 0.22 -9.28 -7.38
N LEU A 82 0.28 -10.62 -7.46
CA LEU A 82 -0.60 -11.40 -8.34
C LEU A 82 -2.08 -11.27 -7.93
N ALA A 83 -2.38 -11.40 -6.63
CA ALA A 83 -3.73 -11.22 -6.12
C ALA A 83 -4.25 -9.80 -6.39
N ARG A 84 -3.39 -8.78 -6.24
CA ARG A 84 -3.74 -7.39 -6.56
C ARG A 84 -4.06 -7.23 -8.03
N LEU A 85 -3.25 -7.77 -8.94
CA LEU A 85 -3.52 -7.75 -10.38
C LEU A 85 -4.86 -8.38 -10.74
N PHE A 86 -5.20 -9.51 -10.13
CA PHE A 86 -6.49 -10.16 -10.32
C PHE A 86 -7.64 -9.25 -9.87
N ILE A 87 -7.59 -8.70 -8.66
CA ILE A 87 -8.62 -7.79 -8.12
C ILE A 87 -8.78 -6.53 -8.97
N LEU A 88 -7.66 -5.89 -9.36
CA LEU A 88 -7.69 -4.70 -10.20
C LEU A 88 -8.29 -4.99 -11.58
N SER A 89 -8.05 -6.19 -12.13
CA SER A 89 -8.65 -6.63 -13.40
C SER A 89 -10.18 -6.76 -13.29
N LEU A 90 -10.68 -7.32 -12.18
CA LEU A 90 -12.12 -7.37 -11.89
C LEU A 90 -12.72 -5.98 -11.74
N HIS A 91 -12.06 -5.09 -10.99
CA HIS A 91 -12.50 -3.71 -10.82
C HIS A 91 -12.48 -2.92 -12.13
N PHE A 92 -11.48 -3.15 -12.99
CA PHE A 92 -11.40 -2.55 -14.31
C PHE A 92 -12.57 -2.99 -15.20
N ALA A 93 -12.84 -4.30 -15.27
CA ALA A 93 -13.98 -4.83 -16.03
C ALA A 93 -15.31 -4.24 -15.55
N LYS A 94 -15.55 -4.23 -14.23
CA LYS A 94 -16.73 -3.60 -13.63
C LYS A 94 -16.82 -2.09 -13.97
N SER A 95 -15.70 -1.38 -13.90
CA SER A 95 -15.65 0.06 -14.19
C SER A 95 -15.91 0.36 -15.66
N LYS A 96 -15.45 -0.50 -16.57
CA LYS A 96 -15.71 -0.38 -18.01
C LYS A 96 -17.19 -0.60 -18.34
N ILE A 97 -17.81 -1.64 -17.76
CA ILE A 97 -19.23 -1.95 -17.96
C ILE A 97 -20.11 -0.79 -17.44
N SER A 98 -19.74 -0.19 -16.31
CA SER A 98 -20.50 0.90 -15.69
C SER A 98 -20.19 2.30 -16.26
N GLY A 99 -19.28 2.43 -17.23
CA GLY A 99 -18.85 3.74 -17.74
C GLY A 99 -18.14 4.62 -16.68
N SER A 100 -17.61 3.99 -15.64
CA SER A 100 -17.00 4.69 -14.50
C SER A 100 -15.65 5.29 -14.84
N LYS A 101 -15.42 6.55 -14.41
CA LYS A 101 -14.13 7.23 -14.54
C LYS A 101 -12.96 6.49 -13.87
N TYR A 102 -13.25 5.63 -12.90
CA TYR A 102 -12.24 4.81 -12.22
C TYR A 102 -11.58 3.76 -13.15
N ALA A 103 -12.16 3.47 -14.32
CA ALA A 103 -11.54 2.55 -15.28
C ALA A 103 -10.11 2.98 -15.66
N GLU A 104 -9.85 4.29 -15.79
CA GLU A 104 -8.51 4.77 -16.18
C GLU A 104 -7.50 4.62 -15.03
N VAL A 105 -7.93 4.87 -13.78
CA VAL A 105 -7.08 4.64 -12.60
C VAL A 105 -6.73 3.15 -12.46
N GLN A 106 -7.73 2.26 -12.61
CA GLN A 106 -7.51 0.81 -12.55
C GLN A 106 -6.55 0.34 -13.65
N LYS A 107 -6.68 0.87 -14.88
CA LYS A 107 -5.77 0.57 -15.98
C LYS A 107 -4.32 0.94 -15.66
N LYS A 108 -4.08 2.13 -15.09
CA LYS A 108 -2.75 2.57 -14.67
C LYS A 108 -2.17 1.65 -13.59
N LEU A 109 -2.97 1.29 -12.59
CA LEU A 109 -2.56 0.36 -11.53
C LEU A 109 -2.20 -1.04 -12.06
N ILE A 110 -3.00 -1.58 -13.00
CA ILE A 110 -2.69 -2.85 -13.65
C ILE A 110 -1.32 -2.79 -14.35
N ILE A 111 -1.02 -1.70 -15.08
CA ILE A 111 0.28 -1.54 -15.76
C ILE A 111 1.44 -1.49 -14.74
N ILE A 112 1.28 -0.73 -13.66
CA ILE A 112 2.28 -0.62 -12.60
C ILE A 112 2.58 -1.99 -11.99
N HIS A 113 1.54 -2.71 -11.56
CA HIS A 113 1.70 -4.02 -10.93
C HIS A 113 2.18 -5.09 -11.92
N SER A 114 1.82 -4.98 -13.21
CA SER A 114 2.33 -5.86 -14.27
C SER A 114 3.84 -5.69 -14.49
N THR A 115 4.34 -4.45 -14.34
CA THR A 115 5.78 -4.18 -14.38
C THR A 115 6.48 -4.73 -13.14
N ARG A 116 5.88 -4.52 -11.96
CA ARG A 116 6.42 -5.01 -10.67
C ARG A 116 6.51 -6.53 -10.63
N ILE A 117 5.46 -7.25 -11.04
CA ILE A 117 5.45 -8.72 -10.99
C ILE A 117 6.52 -9.34 -11.86
N LYS A 118 6.79 -8.79 -13.05
CA LYS A 118 7.88 -9.25 -13.93
C LYS A 118 9.24 -9.19 -13.22
N ARG A 119 9.51 -8.08 -12.51
CA ARG A 119 10.75 -7.92 -11.73
C ARG A 119 10.81 -8.89 -10.54
N LEU A 120 9.70 -9.06 -9.82
CA LEU A 120 9.63 -9.95 -8.65
C LEU A 120 9.82 -11.43 -9.02
N VAL A 121 9.14 -11.89 -10.08
CA VAL A 121 9.27 -13.26 -10.59
C VAL A 121 10.70 -13.51 -11.08
N SER A 122 11.30 -12.57 -11.82
CA SER A 122 12.69 -12.68 -12.25
C SER A 122 13.65 -12.86 -11.07
N ARG A 123 13.46 -12.12 -9.97
CA ARG A 123 14.27 -12.26 -8.74
C ARG A 123 14.05 -13.58 -7.99
N LEU A 124 12.85 -14.17 -8.08
CA LEU A 124 12.55 -15.47 -7.45
C LEU A 124 13.16 -16.63 -8.24
N LEU A 125 13.16 -16.55 -9.56
CA LEU A 125 13.70 -17.58 -10.45
C LEU A 125 15.22 -17.53 -10.59
N SER A 126 15.86 -16.42 -10.20
CA SER A 126 17.31 -16.26 -10.20
C SER A 126 17.99 -16.70 -8.89
N LYS A 127 17.22 -17.29 -7.96
CA LYS A 127 17.69 -17.85 -6.68
C LYS A 127 17.53 -19.35 -6.70
#